data_AF-A0A847A0R1-F1
#
_entry.id   AF-A0A847A0R1-F1
#
_cell.length_a   1.000
_cell.length_b   1.000
_cell.length_c   1.000
_cell.angle_alpha   90.00
_cell.angle_beta   90.00
_cell.angle_gamma   90.00
#
_symmetry.space_group_name_H-M   'P 1'
#
loop_
_entity.id
_entity.type
_entity.pdbx_description
1 polymer ?
#
loop_
_entity_poly.entity_id
_entity_poly.type
_entity_poly.pdbx_seq_one_letter_code
_entity_poly.pdbx_strand_id
1 'polypeptide(L)'
;ALQPISGSSAVDAAAQLIEIHRGLLESERFNEACSLYRAEFAGQLAGLAGHQGPCEETLYEAFVVQTDEAFAAAEALGEMPLTPAFFVPSAIAIDTTQITADEAWLAYVPSSALTSLDTTEFRDGSGLTPAWLARSIYVQQGDDDIWRFAAAAERDNRTATG
;
A
#
# COMPACT_ATOMS: atom_id res chain seq x y z
N ALA A 1 9.10 -12.71 -8.36
CA ALA A 1 10.06 -11.59 -8.31
C ALA A 1 9.44 -10.49 -7.45
N LEU A 2 10.23 -9.67 -6.76
CA LEU A 2 9.72 -8.51 -5.98
C LEU A 2 9.36 -7.32 -6.89
N GLN A 3 9.04 -7.59 -8.15
CA GLN A 3 8.84 -6.62 -9.21
C GLN A 3 7.74 -7.08 -10.15
N PRO A 4 7.00 -6.13 -10.76
CA PRO A 4 6.06 -6.44 -11.83
C PRO A 4 6.72 -7.20 -12.99
N ILE A 5 5.89 -7.90 -13.76
CA ILE A 5 6.31 -8.60 -14.97
C ILE A 5 6.91 -7.58 -15.95
N SER A 6 8.07 -7.91 -16.50
CA SER A 6 8.75 -7.06 -17.48
C SER A 6 7.85 -6.76 -18.69
N GLY A 7 7.82 -5.50 -19.13
CA GLY A 7 6.96 -5.04 -20.23
C GLY A 7 5.49 -4.80 -19.85
N SER A 8 5.13 -4.89 -18.57
CA SER A 8 3.80 -4.47 -18.09
C SER A 8 3.56 -2.99 -18.38
N SER A 9 2.32 -2.62 -18.67
CA SER A 9 1.91 -1.21 -18.69
C SER A 9 2.08 -0.59 -17.29
N ALA A 10 2.17 0.74 -17.18
CA ALA A 10 2.25 1.40 -15.87
C ALA A 10 1.06 1.05 -14.95
N VAL A 11 -0.14 0.91 -15.52
CA VAL A 11 -1.35 0.48 -14.78
C VAL A 11 -1.20 -0.95 -14.26
N ASP A 12 -0.79 -1.89 -15.12
CA ASP A 12 -0.61 -3.28 -14.72
C ASP A 12 0.54 -3.44 -13.74
N ALA A 13 1.62 -2.66 -13.90
CA ALA A 13 2.75 -2.62 -13.00
C ALA A 13 2.35 -2.10 -11.61
N ALA A 14 1.52 -1.06 -11.55
CA ALA A 14 0.98 -0.55 -10.30
C ALA A 14 0.13 -1.61 -9.57
N ALA A 15 -0.80 -2.25 -10.27
CA ALA A 15 -1.62 -3.31 -9.69
C ALA A 15 -0.76 -4.49 -9.18
N GLN A 16 0.21 -4.94 -9.98
CA GLN A 16 1.13 -6.01 -9.58
C GLN A 16 2.01 -5.62 -8.38
N LEU A 17 2.50 -4.38 -8.32
CA LEU A 17 3.34 -3.93 -7.20
C LEU A 17 2.56 -3.90 -5.88
N ILE A 18 1.29 -3.51 -5.92
CA ILE A 18 0.38 -3.55 -4.76
C ILE A 18 0.15 -4.99 -4.30
N GLU A 19 -0.12 -5.92 -5.22
CA GLU A 19 -0.27 -7.34 -4.92
C GLU A 19 1.01 -7.96 -4.32
N ILE A 20 2.19 -7.62 -4.88
CA ILE A 20 3.48 -8.05 -4.34
C ILE A 20 3.66 -7.52 -2.92
N HIS A 21 3.44 -6.23 -2.70
CA HIS A 21 3.59 -5.63 -1.39
C HIS A 21 2.67 -6.27 -0.35
N ARG A 22 1.41 -6.52 -0.72
CA ARG A 22 0.41 -7.21 0.11
C ARG A 22 0.91 -8.60 0.54
N GLY A 23 1.35 -9.41 -0.42
CA GLY A 23 1.89 -10.74 -0.13
C GLY A 23 3.15 -10.73 0.75
N LEU A 24 3.97 -9.67 0.67
CA LEU A 24 5.13 -9.51 1.55
C LEU A 24 4.71 -9.20 3.00
N LEU A 25 3.72 -8.32 3.20
CA LEU A 25 3.20 -8.04 4.53
C LEU A 25 2.51 -9.26 5.16
N GLU A 26 1.70 -9.98 4.39
CA GLU A 26 1.05 -11.24 4.83
C GLU A 26 2.07 -12.33 5.21
N SER A 27 3.26 -12.28 4.60
CA SER A 27 4.36 -13.18 4.93
C SER A 27 5.32 -12.62 5.99
N GLU A 28 4.98 -11.49 6.62
CA GLU A 28 5.81 -10.77 7.61
C GLU A 28 7.21 -10.37 7.08
N ARG A 29 7.35 -10.19 5.75
CA ARG A 29 8.60 -9.82 5.08
C ARG A 29 8.74 -8.29 4.98
N PHE A 30 8.68 -7.61 6.12
CA PHE A 30 8.62 -6.15 6.20
C PHE A 30 9.81 -5.42 5.57
N ASN A 31 11.03 -5.98 5.68
CA ASN A 31 12.23 -5.43 5.04
C ASN A 31 12.10 -5.39 3.50
N GLU A 32 11.51 -6.44 2.93
CA GLU A 32 11.34 -6.54 1.48
C GLU A 32 10.17 -5.69 1.01
N ALA A 33 9.09 -5.61 1.79
CA ALA A 33 8.00 -4.67 1.55
C ALA A 33 8.51 -3.22 1.55
N CYS A 34 9.37 -2.89 2.52
CA CYS A 34 10.00 -1.57 2.61
C CYS A 34 10.87 -1.24 1.38
N SER A 35 11.53 -2.24 0.78
CA SER A 35 12.34 -2.04 -0.43
C SER A 35 11.54 -1.61 -1.68
N LEU A 36 10.21 -1.75 -1.65
CA LEU A 36 9.33 -1.33 -2.74
C LEU A 36 9.04 0.17 -2.74
N TYR A 37 9.44 0.90 -1.70
CA TYR A 37 9.27 2.35 -1.61
C TYR A 37 10.53 3.08 -2.07
N ARG A 38 10.35 4.26 -2.66
CA ARG A 38 11.44 5.23 -2.74
C ARG A 38 11.76 5.80 -1.35
N ALA A 39 12.99 6.28 -1.18
CA ALA A 39 13.54 6.61 0.13
C ALA A 39 12.78 7.71 0.88
N GLU A 40 12.29 8.75 0.21
CA GLU A 40 11.53 9.81 0.88
C GLU A 40 10.12 9.32 1.22
N PHE A 41 9.44 8.56 0.36
CA PHE A 41 8.14 7.96 0.73
C PHE A 41 8.29 6.97 1.89
N ALA A 42 9.34 6.14 1.90
CA ALA A 42 9.64 5.26 3.04
C ALA A 42 9.81 6.05 4.35
N GLY A 43 10.48 7.22 4.32
CA GLY A 43 10.60 8.10 5.49
C GLY A 43 9.26 8.73 5.93
N GLN A 44 8.32 8.94 5.01
CA GLN A 44 6.99 9.46 5.32
C GLN A 44 6.08 8.41 5.97
N LEU A 45 6.30 7.11 5.72
CA LEU A 45 5.50 6.04 6.34
C LEU A 45 5.54 6.10 7.86
N ALA A 46 6.70 6.40 8.45
CA ALA A 46 6.87 6.56 9.89
C ALA A 46 5.84 7.55 10.46
N GLY A 47 5.75 8.74 9.84
CA GLY A 47 4.80 9.78 10.25
C GLY A 47 3.32 9.38 10.11
N LEU A 48 2.99 8.40 9.27
CA LEU A 48 1.62 7.93 9.05
C LEU A 48 1.17 6.93 10.12
N ALA A 49 2.08 6.11 10.64
CA ALA A 49 1.76 5.17 11.72
C ALA A 49 1.83 5.81 13.12
N GLY A 50 2.16 7.11 13.21
CA GLY A 50 2.47 7.75 14.49
C GLY A 50 3.78 7.26 15.12
N HIS A 51 4.61 6.56 14.33
CA HIS A 51 5.82 5.89 14.76
C HIS A 51 7.06 6.64 14.25
N GLN A 52 8.16 6.68 15.00
CA GLN A 52 9.41 7.33 14.57
C GLN A 52 10.56 6.33 14.48
N GLY A 53 10.35 5.27 13.70
CA GLY A 53 11.31 4.20 13.48
C GLY A 53 11.60 3.96 11.99
N PRO A 54 12.51 3.03 11.69
CA PRO A 54 12.71 2.49 10.34
C PRO A 54 11.41 2.07 9.66
N CYS A 55 11.41 2.02 8.33
CA CYS A 55 10.20 1.75 7.56
C CYS A 55 9.68 0.32 7.77
N GLU A 56 10.56 -0.66 7.94
CA GLU A 56 10.21 -2.03 8.32
C GLU A 56 9.54 -2.13 9.69
N GLU A 57 10.03 -1.38 10.69
CA GLU A 57 9.45 -1.34 12.04
C GLU A 57 8.08 -0.66 12.00
N THR A 58 7.97 0.42 11.23
CA THR A 58 6.70 1.12 10.98
C THR A 58 5.67 0.18 10.33
N LEU A 59 6.09 -0.59 9.32
CA LEU A 59 5.21 -1.57 8.65
C LEU A 59 4.80 -2.70 9.60
N TYR A 60 5.73 -3.22 10.41
CA TYR A 60 5.44 -4.21 11.45
C TYR A 60 4.45 -3.67 12.49
N GLU A 61 4.70 -2.48 13.03
CA GLU A 61 3.86 -1.88 14.07
C GLU A 61 2.46 -1.59 13.53
N ALA A 62 2.37 -1.02 12.32
CA ALA A 62 1.09 -0.78 11.67
C ALA A 62 0.34 -2.08 11.38
N PHE A 63 1.03 -3.13 10.89
CA PHE A 63 0.38 -4.36 10.43
C PHE A 63 0.04 -5.33 11.57
N VAL A 64 0.97 -5.54 12.50
CA VAL A 64 0.88 -6.57 13.55
C VAL A 64 0.42 -5.93 14.87
N VAL A 65 1.15 -4.94 15.38
CA VAL A 65 0.91 -4.41 16.73
C VAL A 65 -0.42 -3.69 16.84
N GLN A 66 -0.71 -2.75 15.93
CA GLN A 66 -1.96 -1.99 15.95
C GLN A 66 -3.19 -2.87 15.66
N THR A 67 -2.98 -3.96 14.93
CA THR A 67 -3.99 -5.01 14.75
C THR A 67 -4.28 -5.71 16.08
N ASP A 68 -3.25 -6.21 16.77
CA ASP A 68 -3.40 -6.89 18.07
C ASP A 68 -4.03 -5.97 19.14
N GLU A 69 -3.63 -4.71 19.19
CA GLU A 69 -4.20 -3.71 20.12
C GLU A 69 -5.69 -3.48 19.85
N ALA A 70 -6.09 -3.39 18.57
CA ALA A 70 -7.49 -3.24 18.20
C ALA A 70 -8.32 -4.47 18.57
N PHE A 71 -7.78 -5.69 18.39
CA PHE A 71 -8.44 -6.92 18.83
C PHE A 71 -8.60 -6.96 20.35
N ALA A 72 -7.55 -6.66 21.11
CA ALA A 72 -7.58 -6.64 22.56
C ALA A 72 -8.55 -5.58 23.12
N ALA A 73 -8.61 -4.40 22.48
CA ALA A 73 -9.53 -3.34 22.87
C ALA A 73 -11.00 -3.74 22.69
N ALA A 74 -11.35 -4.38 21.56
CA ALA A 74 -12.70 -4.87 21.33
C ALA A 74 -13.08 -6.00 22.29
N GLU A 75 -12.18 -6.96 22.52
CA GLU A 75 -12.39 -8.02 23.52
C GLU A 75 -12.67 -7.45 24.92
N ALA A 76 -11.91 -6.44 25.34
CA ALA A 76 -12.11 -5.76 26.62
C ALA A 76 -13.47 -5.07 26.75
N LEU A 77 -14.07 -4.65 25.63
CA LEU A 77 -15.41 -4.06 25.57
C LEU A 77 -16.52 -5.12 25.41
N GLY A 78 -16.16 -6.41 25.30
CA GLY A 78 -17.10 -7.48 24.97
C GLY A 78 -17.65 -7.36 23.56
N GLU A 79 -16.96 -6.61 22.70
CA GLU A 79 -17.30 -6.39 21.30
C GLU A 79 -16.50 -7.35 20.43
N MET A 80 -17.08 -7.72 19.29
CA MET A 80 -16.31 -8.35 18.23
C MET A 80 -15.75 -7.21 17.36
N PRO A 81 -14.42 -7.07 17.25
CA PRO A 81 -13.82 -6.03 16.40
C PRO A 81 -14.27 -6.29 14.97
N LEU A 82 -14.94 -5.32 14.36
CA LEU A 82 -15.50 -5.47 13.02
C LEU A 82 -14.38 -5.47 11.96
N THR A 83 -13.33 -4.69 12.18
CA THR A 83 -12.02 -4.73 11.50
C THR A 83 -11.09 -3.72 12.18
N PRO A 84 -9.86 -4.07 12.60
CA PRO A 84 -8.83 -3.06 12.86
C PRO A 84 -8.64 -2.18 11.62
N ALA A 85 -8.41 -0.87 11.75
CA ALA A 85 -8.13 0.02 10.59
C ALA A 85 -6.85 -0.38 9.79
N PHE A 86 -6.12 -1.38 10.28
CA PHE A 86 -4.89 -1.94 9.72
C PHE A 86 -4.99 -3.42 9.32
N PHE A 87 -6.10 -4.11 9.66
CA PHE A 87 -6.64 -5.15 8.79
C PHE A 87 -7.28 -4.36 7.63
N VAL A 88 -6.91 -4.51 6.37
CA VAL A 88 -7.26 -5.66 5.55
C VAL A 88 -6.21 -5.79 4.46
N PRO A 89 -5.24 -6.70 4.61
CA PRO A 89 -4.37 -7.12 3.52
C PRO A 89 -5.01 -8.27 2.73
N SER A 90 -5.71 -9.19 3.38
CA SER A 90 -6.13 -10.48 2.78
C SER A 90 -7.22 -10.38 1.70
N ALA A 91 -7.81 -9.20 1.49
CA ALA A 91 -8.96 -9.02 0.61
C ALA A 91 -8.98 -7.67 -0.12
N ILE A 92 -7.85 -7.07 -0.49
CA ILE A 92 -7.90 -5.83 -1.31
C ILE A 92 -8.21 -6.18 -2.76
N ALA A 93 -9.33 -5.67 -3.29
CA ALA A 93 -9.56 -5.52 -4.72
C ALA A 93 -8.92 -4.24 -5.23
N ILE A 94 -8.29 -4.36 -6.40
CA ILE A 94 -7.73 -3.25 -7.16
C ILE A 94 -8.63 -3.03 -8.38
N ASP A 95 -9.29 -1.87 -8.45
CA ASP A 95 -10.00 -1.42 -9.64
C ASP A 95 -9.03 -0.72 -10.58
N THR A 96 -8.45 -1.48 -11.51
CA THR A 96 -7.48 -0.96 -12.48
C THR A 96 -8.05 0.10 -13.42
N THR A 97 -9.39 0.22 -13.54
CA THR A 97 -10.02 1.26 -14.37
C THR A 97 -9.91 2.66 -13.75
N GLN A 98 -9.63 2.74 -12.46
CA GLN A 98 -9.41 4.00 -11.75
C GLN A 98 -7.93 4.41 -11.69
N ILE A 99 -7.01 3.51 -12.06
CA ILE A 99 -5.57 3.82 -12.13
C ILE A 99 -5.31 4.57 -13.43
N THR A 100 -4.70 5.75 -13.34
CA THR A 100 -4.37 6.57 -14.51
C THR A 100 -2.87 6.56 -14.78
N ALA A 101 -2.48 6.32 -16.02
CA ALA A 101 -1.10 6.45 -16.46
C ALA A 101 -0.97 7.61 -17.45
N ASP A 102 -0.31 8.68 -17.02
CA ASP A 102 0.01 9.81 -17.91
C ASP A 102 1.21 9.47 -18.80
N GLU A 103 2.07 8.56 -18.35
CA GLU A 103 3.31 8.16 -19.00
C GLU A 103 3.51 6.64 -18.89
N ALA A 104 4.33 6.06 -19.78
CA ALA A 104 4.60 4.62 -19.77
C ALA A 104 5.32 4.11 -18.50
N TRP A 105 5.99 5.00 -17.78
CA TRP A 105 6.81 4.72 -16.59
C TRP A 105 6.18 5.23 -15.28
N LEU A 106 4.93 5.73 -15.32
CA LEU A 106 4.27 6.34 -14.17
C LEU A 106 2.77 6.09 -14.16
N ALA A 107 2.27 5.60 -13.03
CA ALA A 107 0.85 5.47 -12.73
C ALA A 107 0.49 6.22 -11.45
N TYR A 108 -0.69 6.83 -11.45
CA TYR A 108 -1.35 7.37 -10.28
C TYR A 108 -2.46 6.41 -9.84
N VAL A 109 -2.41 6.00 -8.58
CA VAL A 109 -3.39 5.13 -7.95
C VAL A 109 -4.19 5.99 -6.98
N PRO A 110 -5.44 6.39 -7.31
CA PRO A 110 -6.29 7.06 -6.35
C PRO A 110 -6.67 6.08 -5.25
N SER A 111 -6.93 6.57 -4.04
CA SER A 111 -7.33 5.69 -2.92
C SER A 111 -8.64 4.95 -3.21
N SER A 112 -9.51 5.52 -4.04
CA SER A 112 -10.75 4.89 -4.51
C SER A 112 -10.54 3.69 -5.44
N ALA A 113 -9.33 3.49 -5.97
CA ALA A 113 -8.99 2.29 -6.73
C ALA A 113 -8.79 1.06 -5.84
N LEU A 114 -8.74 1.23 -4.52
CA LEU A 114 -8.49 0.16 -3.55
C LEU A 114 -9.72 -0.01 -2.65
N THR A 115 -10.22 -1.24 -2.56
CA THR A 115 -11.37 -1.56 -1.72
C THR A 115 -11.19 -2.92 -1.07
N SER A 116 -11.58 -3.07 0.18
CA SER A 116 -11.69 -4.39 0.80
C SER A 116 -12.85 -5.21 0.19
N LEU A 117 -12.61 -6.49 -0.05
CA LEU A 117 -13.51 -7.52 -0.58
C LEU A 117 -14.15 -8.37 0.54
N ASP A 118 -13.77 -8.20 1.81
CA ASP A 118 -14.40 -8.95 2.90
C ASP A 118 -15.76 -8.35 3.24
N THR A 119 -16.82 -8.98 2.73
CA THR A 119 -18.20 -8.53 2.92
C THR A 119 -18.75 -8.77 4.33
N THR A 120 -18.05 -9.53 5.18
CA THR A 120 -18.48 -9.84 6.56
C THR A 120 -18.16 -8.70 7.52
N GLU A 121 -17.19 -7.85 7.17
CA GLU A 121 -16.64 -6.75 7.97
C GLU A 121 -17.29 -5.38 7.66
N PHE A 122 -18.16 -5.31 6.65
CA PHE A 122 -18.61 -4.05 6.01
C PHE A 122 -19.91 -3.45 6.53
N ARG A 123 -20.57 -4.03 7.54
CA ARG A 123 -21.99 -3.76 7.79
C ARG A 123 -22.33 -2.31 8.15
N ASP A 124 -21.37 -1.50 8.60
CA ASP A 124 -21.62 -0.14 9.12
C ASP A 124 -20.86 1.03 8.44
N GLY A 125 -20.13 0.85 7.33
CA GLY A 125 -19.74 1.99 6.49
C GLY A 125 -18.36 1.97 5.83
N SER A 126 -18.37 1.74 4.52
CA SER A 126 -17.34 2.03 3.50
C SER A 126 -15.91 1.54 3.72
N GLY A 127 -15.55 0.46 3.03
CA GLY A 127 -14.32 0.38 2.25
C GLY A 127 -13.04 0.65 3.01
N LEU A 128 -12.75 -0.16 4.02
CA LEU A 128 -11.53 0.01 4.80
C LEU A 128 -10.31 -0.36 3.95
N THR A 129 -9.42 0.62 3.76
CA THR A 129 -8.12 0.49 3.10
C THR A 129 -7.07 0.74 4.18
N PRO A 130 -5.99 -0.05 4.29
CA PRO A 130 -4.92 0.22 5.26
C PRO A 130 -4.43 1.66 5.16
N ALA A 131 -4.14 2.33 6.29
CA ALA A 131 -3.88 3.79 6.30
C ALA A 131 -2.78 4.27 5.32
N TRP A 132 -1.76 3.44 5.07
CA TRP A 132 -0.68 3.74 4.12
C TRP A 132 -1.10 3.52 2.65
N LEU A 133 -2.10 2.67 2.37
CA LEU A 133 -2.76 2.50 1.07
C LEU A 133 -4.00 3.38 0.88
N ALA A 134 -4.56 3.94 1.97
CA ALA A 134 -5.74 4.80 1.95
C ALA A 134 -5.46 6.18 1.33
N ARG A 135 -4.20 6.47 1.04
CA ARG A 135 -3.77 7.70 0.37
C ARG A 135 -3.56 7.40 -1.10
N SER A 136 -3.80 8.40 -1.93
CA SER A 136 -3.38 8.29 -3.32
C SER A 136 -1.86 8.21 -3.40
N ILE A 137 -1.37 7.30 -4.21
CA ILE A 137 0.06 7.03 -4.38
C ILE A 137 0.43 7.09 -5.84
N TYR A 138 1.71 7.33 -6.10
CA TYR A 138 2.29 7.10 -7.43
C TYR A 138 3.06 5.78 -7.41
N VAL A 139 2.99 5.06 -8.53
CA VAL A 139 3.87 3.93 -8.82
C VAL A 139 4.70 4.31 -10.04
N GLN A 140 6.02 4.25 -9.90
CA GLN A 140 6.93 4.77 -10.89
C GLN A 140 8.09 3.81 -11.15
N GLN A 141 8.48 3.67 -12.41
CA GLN A 141 9.70 2.98 -12.80
C GLN A 141 10.92 3.92 -12.70
N GLY A 142 11.95 3.51 -11.98
CA GLY A 142 13.24 4.20 -11.91
C GLY A 142 14.03 4.10 -13.23
N ASP A 143 15.14 4.83 -13.34
CA ASP A 143 16.10 4.69 -14.45
C ASP A 143 16.84 3.35 -14.39
N ASP A 144 16.74 2.66 -13.25
CA ASP A 144 17.19 1.31 -13.00
C ASP A 144 16.19 0.23 -13.46
N ASP A 145 15.14 0.62 -14.18
CA ASP A 145 14.02 -0.23 -14.61
C ASP A 145 13.21 -0.86 -13.46
N ILE A 146 13.37 -0.39 -12.22
CA ILE A 146 12.70 -0.93 -11.04
C ILE A 146 11.47 -0.07 -10.67
N TRP A 147 10.33 -0.73 -10.52
CA TRP A 147 9.08 -0.11 -10.08
C TRP A 147 9.03 0.05 -8.56
N ARG A 148 8.67 1.25 -8.13
CA ARG A 148 8.55 1.62 -6.71
C ARG A 148 7.33 2.49 -6.45
N PHE A 149 6.81 2.40 -5.22
CA PHE A 149 5.90 3.41 -4.69
C PHE A 149 6.65 4.72 -4.46
N ALA A 150 6.04 5.82 -4.88
CA ALA A 150 6.59 7.15 -4.76
C ALA A 150 5.56 8.12 -4.18
N ALA A 151 6.04 9.05 -3.34
CA ALA A 151 5.24 10.19 -2.93
C ALA A 151 5.08 11.16 -4.12
N ALA A 152 4.05 12.02 -4.08
CA ALA A 152 3.84 13.04 -5.11
C ALA A 152 5.06 13.96 -5.32
N ALA A 153 5.81 14.24 -4.25
CA ALA A 153 7.02 15.05 -4.26
C ALA A 153 8.23 14.35 -4.92
N GLU A 154 8.25 13.01 -4.93
CA GLU A 154 9.31 12.19 -5.51
C GLU A 154 9.05 11.79 -6.96
N ARG A 155 7.95 12.23 -7.57
CA ARG A 155 7.71 11.91 -8.98
C ARG A 155 8.85 12.49 -9.82
N ASP A 156 9.57 11.62 -10.54
CA ASP A 156 10.62 12.09 -11.44
C ASP A 156 9.96 12.99 -12.49
N ASN A 157 10.50 14.19 -12.70
CA ASN A 157 10.16 14.98 -13.88
C ASN A 157 11.00 14.48 -15.06
N ARG A 158 10.88 13.19 -15.42
CA ARG A 158 11.33 12.77 -16.74
C ARG A 158 10.42 13.47 -17.73
N THR A 159 10.86 14.62 -18.22
CA THR A 159 10.27 15.21 -19.42
C THR A 159 10.28 14.11 -20.46
N ALA A 160 9.12 13.76 -20.99
CA ALA A 160 8.96 12.82 -22.08
C ALA A 160 9.97 13.16 -23.19
N THR A 161 11.13 12.51 -23.17
CA THR A 161 11.99 12.43 -24.33
C THR A 161 11.35 11.37 -25.19
N GLY A 162 10.49 11.83 -26.10
CA GLY A 162 9.81 11.01 -27.09
C GLY A 162 10.73 10.38 -28.11
#